data_AF-A0AAU6Q8C0-F1
#
_entry.id   AF-A0AAU6Q8C0-F1
#
_cell.length_a   1.000
_cell.length_b   1.000
_cell.length_c   1.000
_cell.angle_alpha   90.00
_cell.angle_beta   90.00
_cell.angle_gamma   90.00
#
_symmetry.space_group_name_H-M   'P 1'
#
loop_
_entity.id
_entity.type
_entity.pdbx_description
1 polymer ?
#
loop_
_entity_poly.entity_id
_entity_poly.type
_entity_poly.pdbx_seq_one_letter_code
_entity_poly.pdbx_strand_id
1 'polypeptide(L)'
;MTILTVPARPFCPPALETEVVCSPDPQGHQIADRSLGTLESQPQPSGLRIREGLYFIPAWDPGEEARASCTFTGVPLEDARHESRMRVAQAARRRALHGVTWRYERLTVRVRNACGELLATESLSGISSDLPKTRRQALETGLLAQAMEVAQDWAILGLN
;
A
#
# COMPACT_ATOMS: atom_id res chain seq x y z
N MET A 1 -28.58 -53.75 22.99
CA MET A 1 -27.55 -52.71 22.88
C MET A 1 -28.21 -51.44 22.37
N THR A 2 -28.32 -50.41 23.20
CA THR A 2 -28.95 -49.14 22.82
C THR A 2 -27.84 -48.18 22.45
N ILE A 3 -27.76 -47.79 21.18
CA ILE A 3 -26.78 -46.82 20.68
C ILE A 3 -27.31 -45.43 21.05
N LEU A 4 -26.65 -44.77 22.01
CA LEU A 4 -26.89 -43.37 22.32
C LEU A 4 -26.19 -42.51 21.27
N THR A 5 -26.94 -42.01 20.29
CA THR A 5 -26.48 -40.96 19.39
C THR A 5 -26.37 -39.67 20.19
N VAL A 6 -25.14 -39.30 20.57
CA VAL A 6 -24.86 -37.97 21.13
C VAL A 6 -25.14 -36.96 20.01
N PRO A 7 -26.05 -35.97 20.20
CA PRO A 7 -26.24 -34.93 19.20
C PRO A 7 -24.91 -34.17 19.07
N ALA A 8 -24.34 -34.20 17.87
CA ALA A 8 -23.20 -33.36 17.53
C ALA A 8 -23.61 -31.91 17.83
N ARG A 9 -23.00 -31.31 18.86
CA ARG A 9 -23.16 -29.87 19.08
C ARG A 9 -22.73 -29.19 17.78
N PRO A 10 -23.51 -28.24 17.23
CA PRO A 10 -23.00 -27.42 16.15
C PRO A 10 -21.69 -26.83 16.62
N PHE A 11 -20.60 -27.10 15.91
CA PHE A 11 -19.31 -26.49 16.16
C PHE A 11 -19.50 -24.98 15.99
N CYS A 12 -19.73 -24.27 17.10
CA CYS A 12 -19.62 -22.83 17.10
C CYS A 12 -18.12 -22.56 17.18
N PRO A 13 -17.49 -22.08 16.09
CA PRO A 13 -16.10 -21.66 16.19
C PRO A 13 -16.00 -20.62 17.31
N PRO A 14 -14.89 -20.63 18.09
CA PRO A 14 -14.70 -19.69 19.18
C PRO A 14 -14.83 -18.26 18.67
N ALA A 15 -15.37 -17.37 19.51
CA ALA A 15 -15.52 -15.97 19.15
C ALA A 15 -14.14 -15.38 18.78
N LEU A 16 -14.08 -14.78 17.58
CA LEU A 16 -12.89 -14.13 17.06
C LEU A 16 -13.04 -12.62 17.24
N GLU A 17 -12.00 -12.00 17.79
CA GLU A 17 -11.92 -10.54 17.92
C GLU A 17 -11.04 -9.98 16.82
N THR A 18 -11.45 -8.85 16.24
CA THR A 18 -10.74 -8.22 15.13
C THR A 18 -10.31 -6.80 15.48
N GLU A 19 -9.09 -6.46 15.13
CA GLU A 19 -8.50 -5.13 15.35
C GLU A 19 -7.93 -4.61 14.04
N VAL A 20 -8.33 -3.40 13.66
CA VAL A 20 -7.80 -2.69 12.49
C VAL A 20 -6.92 -1.54 12.96
N VAL A 21 -5.63 -1.59 12.64
CA VAL A 21 -4.66 -0.56 13.01
C VAL A 21 -4.10 0.09 11.74
N CYS A 22 -3.92 1.40 11.81
CA CYS A 22 -3.29 2.19 10.75
C CYS A 22 -2.05 2.88 11.33
N SER A 23 -0.87 2.53 10.82
CA SER A 23 0.41 3.07 11.30
C SER A 23 1.26 3.56 10.13
N PRO A 24 2.16 4.54 10.34
CA PRO A 24 3.16 4.87 9.33
C PRO A 24 3.97 3.64 8.92
N ASP A 25 4.19 3.45 7.62
CA ASP A 25 5.04 2.38 7.13
C ASP A 25 6.52 2.79 7.33
N PRO A 26 7.31 1.98 8.05
CA PRO A 26 8.72 2.27 8.29
C PRO A 26 9.57 2.35 7.00
N GLN A 27 9.12 1.74 5.90
CA GLN A 27 9.80 1.75 4.59
C GLN A 27 9.22 2.78 3.61
N GLY A 28 8.22 3.58 4.03
CA GLY A 28 7.50 4.51 3.16
C GLY A 28 8.41 5.51 2.41
N HIS A 29 9.52 5.90 3.03
CA HIS A 29 10.50 6.78 2.39
C HIS A 29 11.23 6.09 1.23
N GLN A 30 11.69 4.84 1.44
CA GLN A 30 12.41 4.07 0.42
C GLN A 30 11.51 3.72 -0.77
N ILE A 31 10.25 3.36 -0.52
CA ILE A 31 9.28 3.04 -1.59
C ILE A 31 9.00 4.28 -2.43
N ALA A 32 8.83 5.44 -1.80
CA ALA A 32 8.61 6.70 -2.51
C ALA A 32 9.80 7.13 -3.36
N ASP A 33 11.01 7.01 -2.82
CA ASP A 33 12.22 7.34 -3.58
C ASP A 33 12.38 6.44 -4.81
N ARG A 34 12.05 5.15 -4.67
CA ARG A 34 12.06 4.18 -5.78
C ARG A 34 10.94 4.39 -6.81
N SER A 35 9.78 4.88 -6.38
CA SER A 35 8.59 4.97 -7.25
C SER A 35 8.40 6.34 -7.88
N LEU A 36 8.93 7.39 -7.27
CA LEU A 36 8.67 8.79 -7.65
C LEU A 36 9.94 9.58 -7.87
N GLY A 37 10.89 9.49 -6.95
CA GLY A 37 12.14 10.21 -7.04
C GLY A 37 12.59 10.84 -5.72
N THR A 38 13.86 11.20 -5.66
CA THR A 38 14.53 11.72 -4.47
C THR A 38 14.61 13.25 -4.47
N LEU A 39 14.83 13.83 -3.29
CA LEU A 39 15.19 15.24 -3.16
C LEU A 39 16.69 15.34 -2.86
N GLU A 40 17.40 16.12 -3.66
CA GLU A 40 18.84 16.30 -3.57
C GLU A 40 19.19 17.78 -3.37
N SER A 41 20.28 18.04 -2.66
CA SER A 41 20.82 19.39 -2.49
C SER A 41 21.61 19.89 -3.71
N GLN A 42 21.95 18.98 -4.63
CA GLN A 42 22.75 19.27 -5.82
C GLN A 42 21.97 18.96 -7.11
N PRO A 43 22.20 19.73 -8.19
CA PRO A 43 21.57 19.47 -9.48
C PRO A 43 22.07 18.16 -10.11
N GLN A 44 21.18 17.44 -10.80
CA GLN A 44 21.52 16.32 -11.67
C GLN A 44 20.86 16.49 -13.07
N PRO A 45 21.32 15.78 -14.12
CA PRO A 45 20.86 15.99 -15.50
C PRO A 45 19.34 15.84 -15.72
N SER A 46 18.68 14.94 -14.99
CA SER A 46 17.21 14.74 -15.02
C SER A 46 16.48 15.48 -13.91
N GLY A 47 17.20 16.25 -13.09
CA GLY A 47 16.69 16.89 -11.90
C GLY A 47 15.92 18.17 -12.17
N LEU A 48 14.75 18.30 -11.54
CA LEU A 48 13.96 19.53 -11.57
C LEU A 48 14.26 20.38 -10.33
N ARG A 49 14.72 21.62 -10.53
CA ARG A 49 14.90 22.56 -9.42
C ARG A 49 13.55 22.97 -8.84
N ILE A 50 13.34 22.72 -7.55
CA ILE A 50 12.13 23.12 -6.82
C ILE A 50 12.31 24.52 -6.24
N ARG A 51 13.41 24.72 -5.49
CA ARG A 51 13.81 25.99 -4.89
C ARG A 51 15.34 26.02 -4.76
N GLU A 52 15.90 27.14 -4.31
CA GLU A 52 17.34 27.25 -4.11
C GLU A 52 17.86 26.14 -3.18
N GLY A 53 18.91 25.44 -3.61
CA GLY A 53 19.50 24.31 -2.88
C GLY A 53 18.62 23.06 -2.78
N LEU A 54 17.54 22.93 -3.55
CA LEU A 54 16.66 21.75 -3.54
C LEU A 54 16.21 21.34 -4.94
N TYR A 55 16.60 20.13 -5.34
CA TYR A 55 16.32 19.51 -6.63
C TYR A 55 15.53 18.23 -6.44
N PHE A 56 14.60 17.94 -7.34
CA PHE A 56 13.89 16.67 -7.41
C PHE A 56 14.48 15.82 -8.51
N ILE A 57 14.95 14.62 -8.19
CA ILE A 57 15.48 13.66 -9.15
C ILE A 57 14.44 12.57 -9.36
N PRO A 58 13.80 12.45 -10.54
CA PRO A 58 12.81 11.42 -10.78
C PRO A 58 13.44 10.03 -10.69
N ALA A 59 12.65 9.05 -10.23
CA ALA A 59 13.12 7.66 -10.11
C ALA A 59 13.27 6.93 -11.45
N TRP A 60 12.79 7.54 -12.54
CA TRP A 60 12.83 7.04 -13.90
C TRP A 60 13.43 8.09 -14.84
N ASP A 61 13.92 7.65 -16.00
CA ASP A 61 14.36 8.54 -17.07
C ASP A 61 13.12 9.03 -17.87
N PRO A 62 12.78 10.34 -17.83
CA PRO A 62 11.62 10.87 -18.55
C PRO A 62 11.75 10.79 -20.07
N GLY A 63 12.99 10.79 -20.58
CA GLY A 63 13.30 10.63 -22.00
C GLY A 63 13.08 9.20 -22.48
N GLU A 64 13.43 8.20 -21.67
CA GLU A 64 13.10 6.79 -21.96
C GLU A 64 11.60 6.52 -21.89
N GLU A 65 10.92 7.06 -20.87
CA GLU A 65 9.46 6.94 -20.74
C GLU A 65 8.72 7.56 -21.94
N ALA A 66 9.17 8.72 -22.42
CA ALA A 66 8.58 9.36 -23.60
C ALA A 66 8.82 8.54 -24.89
N ARG A 67 10.02 7.96 -25.06
CA ARG A 67 10.32 7.06 -26.18
C ARG A 67 9.42 5.83 -26.15
N ALA A 68 9.31 5.17 -25.00
CA ALA A 68 8.45 4.01 -24.83
C ALA A 68 6.98 4.37 -25.10
N SER A 69 6.49 5.47 -24.52
CA SER A 69 5.10 5.92 -24.74
C SER A 69 4.81 6.15 -26.22
N CYS A 70 5.71 6.83 -26.94
CA CYS A 70 5.59 7.02 -28.39
C CYS A 70 5.49 5.69 -29.15
N THR A 71 6.34 4.72 -28.81
CA THR A 71 6.33 3.39 -29.43
C THR A 71 5.06 2.58 -29.14
N PHE A 72 4.56 2.61 -27.90
CA PHE A 72 3.45 1.74 -27.47
C PHE A 72 2.06 2.33 -27.71
N THR A 73 1.93 3.66 -27.65
CA THR A 73 0.62 4.35 -27.74
C THR A 73 0.43 5.08 -29.07
N GLY A 74 1.49 5.22 -29.87
CA GLY A 74 1.46 5.96 -31.14
C GLY A 74 1.39 7.48 -30.96
N VAL A 75 1.47 7.99 -29.73
CA VAL A 75 1.51 9.43 -29.44
C VAL A 75 2.80 10.04 -30.04
N PRO A 76 2.74 11.21 -30.70
CA PRO A 76 3.94 11.88 -31.21
C PRO A 76 5.00 12.09 -30.13
N LEU A 77 6.28 11.96 -30.48
CA LEU A 77 7.38 12.02 -29.52
C LEU A 77 7.43 13.35 -28.75
N GLU A 78 7.06 14.46 -29.40
CA GLU A 78 7.02 15.78 -28.76
C GLU A 78 5.94 15.86 -27.67
N ASP A 79 4.76 15.30 -27.95
CA ASP A 79 3.64 15.24 -27.00
C ASP A 79 3.99 14.30 -25.85
N ALA A 80 4.55 13.12 -26.12
CA ALA A 80 5.01 12.18 -25.10
C ALA A 80 6.08 12.81 -24.19
N ARG A 81 7.01 13.60 -24.76
CA ARG A 81 8.00 14.37 -23.98
C ARG A 81 7.34 15.43 -23.11
N HIS A 82 6.33 16.13 -23.65
CA HIS A 82 5.59 17.12 -22.88
C HIS A 82 4.86 16.47 -21.70
N GLU A 83 4.17 15.36 -21.93
CA GLU A 83 3.49 14.59 -20.89
C GLU A 83 4.46 14.09 -19.81
N SER A 84 5.57 13.46 -20.18
CA SER A 84 6.58 13.01 -19.21
C SER A 84 7.14 14.16 -18.39
N ARG A 85 7.39 15.34 -18.99
CA ARG A 85 7.81 16.54 -18.23
C ARG A 85 6.74 17.01 -17.25
N MET A 86 5.48 16.99 -17.65
CA MET A 86 4.36 17.37 -16.78
C MET A 86 4.22 16.39 -15.60
N ARG A 87 4.41 15.08 -15.82
CA ARG A 87 4.44 14.06 -14.77
C ARG A 87 5.58 14.31 -13.77
N VAL A 88 6.79 14.60 -14.25
CA VAL A 88 7.94 14.97 -13.40
C VAL A 88 7.63 16.23 -12.59
N ALA A 89 7.10 17.27 -13.21
CA ALA A 89 6.74 18.51 -12.52
C ALA A 89 5.66 18.28 -11.45
N GLN A 90 4.66 17.45 -11.72
CA GLN A 90 3.64 17.09 -10.75
C GLN A 90 4.20 16.25 -9.60
N ALA A 91 5.09 15.29 -9.88
CA ALA A 91 5.79 14.52 -8.86
C ALA A 91 6.67 15.42 -7.98
N ALA A 92 7.44 16.32 -8.58
CA ALA A 92 8.27 17.30 -7.88
C ALA A 92 7.44 18.25 -7.00
N ARG A 93 6.34 18.81 -7.53
CA ARG A 93 5.42 19.67 -6.76
C ARG A 93 4.83 18.92 -5.55
N ARG A 94 4.41 17.67 -5.74
CA ARG A 94 3.93 16.82 -4.63
C ARG A 94 5.01 16.59 -3.59
N ARG A 95 6.24 16.26 -4.01
CA ARG A 95 7.39 16.04 -3.13
C ARG A 95 7.77 17.31 -2.36
N ALA A 96 7.71 18.47 -3.01
CA ALA A 96 8.04 19.78 -2.46
C ALA A 96 7.01 20.33 -1.47
N LEU A 97 5.72 20.32 -1.85
CA LEU A 97 4.63 20.92 -1.06
C LEU A 97 4.39 20.19 0.25
N HIS A 98 4.47 18.86 0.19
CA HIS A 98 4.24 18.07 1.37
C HIS A 98 5.54 17.84 2.16
N GLY A 99 6.73 18.06 1.57
CA GLY A 99 8.01 17.79 2.25
C GLY A 99 8.07 16.37 2.84
N VAL A 100 7.31 15.45 2.24
CA VAL A 100 6.63 14.42 3.02
C VAL A 100 7.44 13.13 2.99
N THR A 101 7.82 12.67 4.18
CA THR A 101 7.62 11.26 4.52
C THR A 101 6.21 10.92 4.09
N TRP A 102 6.05 10.31 2.90
CA TRP A 102 4.78 9.78 2.43
C TRP A 102 4.14 9.13 3.63
N ARG A 103 2.92 9.54 3.99
CA ARG A 103 2.10 8.76 4.92
C ARG A 103 1.69 7.50 4.16
N TYR A 104 2.70 6.73 3.76
CA TYR A 104 2.57 5.33 3.53
C TYR A 104 2.04 4.81 4.84
N GLU A 105 0.78 4.45 4.82
CA GLU A 105 0.13 3.86 5.96
C GLU A 105 0.14 2.36 5.69
N ARG A 106 0.56 1.63 6.71
CA ARG A 106 0.30 0.21 6.78
C ARG A 106 -1.04 0.06 7.48
N LEU A 107 -2.00 -0.46 6.74
CA LEU A 107 -3.21 -1.01 7.31
C LEU A 107 -2.89 -2.42 7.78
N THR A 108 -3.20 -2.75 9.02
CA THR A 108 -2.99 -4.07 9.60
C THR A 108 -4.28 -4.54 10.24
N VAL A 109 -4.76 -5.72 9.84
CA VAL A 109 -5.85 -6.42 10.51
C VAL A 109 -5.24 -7.54 11.34
N ARG A 110 -5.60 -7.57 12.62
CA ARG A 110 -5.24 -8.65 13.54
C ARG A 110 -6.50 -9.37 13.95
N VAL A 111 -6.45 -10.69 13.94
CA VAL A 111 -7.54 -11.53 14.43
C VAL A 111 -7.03 -12.33 15.62
N ARG A 112 -7.76 -12.25 16.73
CA ARG A 112 -7.45 -12.93 17.98
C ARG A 112 -8.55 -13.91 18.36
N ASN A 113 -8.21 -14.94 19.11
CA ASN A 113 -9.21 -15.78 19.78
C ASN A 113 -9.72 -15.14 21.07
N ALA A 114 -10.71 -15.78 21.71
CA ALA A 114 -11.29 -15.33 22.97
C ALA A 114 -10.30 -15.28 24.16
N CYS A 115 -9.14 -15.94 24.04
CA CYS A 115 -8.05 -15.90 25.02
C CYS A 115 -7.07 -14.73 24.77
N GLY A 116 -7.28 -13.96 23.69
CA GLY A 116 -6.40 -12.86 23.29
C GLY A 116 -5.19 -13.28 22.45
N GLU A 117 -5.09 -14.55 22.07
CA GLU A 117 -3.99 -15.06 21.24
C GLU A 117 -4.19 -14.68 19.79
N LEU A 118 -3.11 -14.27 19.12
CA LEU A 118 -3.12 -13.81 17.75
C LEU A 118 -3.14 -15.01 16.79
N LEU A 119 -4.23 -15.16 16.04
CA LEU A 119 -4.40 -16.24 15.07
C LEU A 119 -3.97 -15.84 13.65
N ALA A 120 -4.18 -14.58 13.28
CA ALA A 120 -3.82 -14.07 11.97
C ALA A 120 -3.44 -12.58 12.02
N THR A 121 -2.54 -12.18 11.12
CA THR A 121 -2.20 -10.78 10.88
C THR A 121 -2.01 -10.57 9.39
N GLU A 122 -2.89 -9.76 8.81
CA GLU A 122 -2.77 -9.34 7.42
C GLU A 122 -2.45 -7.86 7.36
N SER A 123 -1.57 -7.47 6.44
CA SER A 123 -1.18 -6.07 6.29
C SER A 123 -1.05 -5.66 4.84
N LEU A 124 -1.49 -4.43 4.56
CA LEU A 124 -1.37 -3.79 3.26
C LEU A 124 -0.76 -2.41 3.45
N SER A 125 0.27 -2.10 2.67
CA SER A 125 0.93 -0.80 2.69
C SER A 125 0.60 0.00 1.44
N GLY A 126 0.33 1.29 1.59
CA GLY A 126 0.03 2.16 0.46
C GLY A 126 0.02 3.63 0.83
N ILE A 127 0.00 4.49 -0.19
CA ILE A 127 -0.08 5.95 -0.02
C ILE A 127 -1.52 6.32 0.38
N SER A 128 -1.72 6.79 1.62
CA SER A 128 -3.06 7.11 2.12
C SER A 128 -3.60 8.45 1.62
N SER A 129 -2.73 9.39 1.24
CA SER A 129 -3.11 10.75 0.83
C SER A 129 -4.00 10.79 -0.42
N ASP A 130 -3.94 9.75 -1.24
CA ASP A 130 -4.55 9.70 -2.57
C ASP A 130 -5.77 8.76 -2.60
N LEU A 131 -6.10 8.13 -1.47
CA LEU A 131 -7.10 7.07 -1.42
C LEU A 131 -8.48 7.61 -1.03
N PRO A 132 -9.50 7.58 -1.92
CA PRO A 132 -10.85 7.95 -1.56
C PRO A 132 -11.37 7.09 -0.40
N LYS A 133 -12.19 7.67 0.50
CA LYS A 133 -12.75 6.95 1.67
C LYS A 133 -13.42 5.62 1.29
N THR A 134 -14.13 5.59 0.18
CA THR A 134 -14.80 4.38 -0.34
C THR A 134 -13.82 3.28 -0.75
N ARG A 135 -12.70 3.66 -1.37
CA ARG A 135 -11.62 2.72 -1.71
C ARG A 135 -10.91 2.20 -0.46
N ARG A 136 -10.76 3.03 0.58
CA ARG A 136 -10.15 2.64 1.85
C ARG A 136 -10.99 1.58 2.56
N GLN A 137 -12.30 1.80 2.66
CA GLN A 137 -13.23 0.83 3.25
C GLN A 137 -13.25 -0.50 2.50
N ALA A 138 -13.15 -0.48 1.17
CA ALA A 138 -13.06 -1.70 0.37
C ALA A 138 -11.77 -2.50 0.67
N LEU A 139 -10.62 -1.81 0.82
CA LEU A 139 -9.36 -2.45 1.20
C LEU A 139 -9.42 -3.02 2.62
N GLU A 140 -9.97 -2.27 3.59
CA GLU A 140 -10.19 -2.74 4.97
C GLU A 140 -11.06 -4.00 5.00
N THR A 141 -12.15 -4.01 4.24
CA THR A 141 -13.08 -5.16 4.16
C THR A 141 -12.39 -6.38 3.54
N GLY A 142 -11.63 -6.20 2.45
CA GLY A 142 -10.91 -7.30 1.80
C GLY A 142 -9.82 -7.90 2.68
N LEU A 143 -9.05 -7.06 3.37
CA LEU A 143 -7.98 -7.48 4.28
C LEU A 143 -8.55 -8.19 5.51
N LEU A 144 -9.71 -7.74 6.01
CA LEU A 144 -10.44 -8.39 7.09
C LEU A 144 -10.94 -9.78 6.69
N ALA A 145 -11.52 -9.91 5.50
CA ALA A 145 -11.99 -11.21 5.00
C ALA A 145 -10.84 -12.23 4.93
N GLN A 146 -9.68 -11.83 4.41
CA GLN A 146 -8.49 -12.68 4.35
C GLN A 146 -7.98 -13.08 5.74
N ALA A 147 -7.86 -12.11 6.66
CA ALA A 147 -7.40 -12.39 8.01
C ALA A 147 -8.37 -13.30 8.79
N MET A 148 -9.68 -13.15 8.57
CA MET A 148 -10.70 -14.02 9.16
C MET A 148 -10.67 -15.43 8.59
N GLU A 149 -10.47 -15.59 7.28
CA GLU A 149 -10.34 -16.90 6.64
C GLU A 149 -9.15 -17.67 7.22
N VAL A 150 -7.96 -17.04 7.28
CA VAL A 150 -6.76 -17.62 7.89
C VAL A 150 -7.00 -17.96 9.37
N ALA A 151 -7.60 -17.05 10.14
CA ALA A 151 -7.88 -17.30 11.55
C ALA A 151 -8.90 -18.43 11.77
N GLN A 152 -9.88 -18.58 10.88
CA GLN A 152 -10.85 -19.67 10.92
C GLN A 152 -10.18 -21.01 10.61
N ASP A 153 -9.26 -21.06 9.65
CA ASP A 153 -8.47 -22.26 9.37
C ASP A 153 -7.67 -22.70 10.61
N TRP A 154 -7.02 -21.76 11.31
CA TRP A 154 -6.33 -22.04 12.58
C TRP A 154 -7.29 -22.48 13.69
N ALA A 155 -8.46 -21.86 13.80
CA ALA A 155 -9.48 -22.22 14.79
C ALA A 155 -10.09 -23.61 14.53
N ILE A 156 -10.20 -24.03 13.27
CA ILE A 156 -10.67 -25.37 12.86
C ILE A 156 -9.61 -26.43 13.18
N LEU A 157 -8.32 -26.11 13.05
CA LEU A 157 -7.21 -27.03 13.34
C LEU A 157 -7.00 -27.30 14.84
N GLY A 158 -7.66 -26.56 15.73
CA GLY A 158 -7.71 -26.87 17.17
C GLY A 158 -6.35 -26.85 17.89
N LEU A 159 -5.38 -26.11 17.38
CA LEU A 159 -4.09 -25.91 18.03
C LEU A 159 -4.24 -24.89 19.17
N ASN A 160 -4.78 -25.38 20.28
CA ASN A 160 -4.61 -24.79 21.62
C ASN A 160 -3.22 -25.12 22.16
#